data_AF-A0A4S2FYR5-F1
#
_entry.id   AF-A0A4S2FYR5-F1
#
_cell.length_a   1.000
_cell.length_b   1.000
_cell.length_c   1.000
_cell.angle_alpha   90.00
_cell.angle_beta   90.00
_cell.angle_gamma   90.00
#
_symmetry.space_group_name_H-M   'P 1'
#
loop_
_entity.id
_entity.type
_entity.pdbx_description
1 polymer ?
#
loop_
_entity_poly.entity_id
_entity_poly.type
_entity_poly.pdbx_seq_one_letter_code
_entity_poly.pdbx_strand_id
1 'polypeptide(L)' 'MRVKRMTIEEGKRWNIDRYPNFHRSGSIIGMKRLYYGEHALLVRCGNYIYNVTENPQIYHRAHL' A
#
# COMPACT_ATOMS: atom_id res chain seq x y z
N MET A 1 -10.56 -4.16 7.30
CA MET A 1 -9.88 -3.67 6.08
C MET A 1 -8.51 -4.29 5.99
N ARG A 2 -8.15 -4.85 4.84
CA ARG A 2 -6.92 -5.63 4.70
C ARG A 2 -5.84 -4.78 4.02
N VAL A 3 -4.82 -4.41 4.79
CA VAL A 3 -3.55 -3.91 4.24
C VAL A 3 -2.63 -5.11 4.18
N LYS A 4 -2.15 -5.44 2.97
CA LYS A 4 -1.19 -6.53 2.79
C LYS A 4 0.22 -6.07 3.11
N ARG A 5 1.17 -6.99 3.24
CA ARG A 5 2.56 -6.69 3.55
C ARG A 5 3.51 -7.20 2.46
N MET A 6 4.59 -6.48 2.26
CA MET A 6 5.76 -6.93 1.51
C MET A 6 7.03 -6.48 2.19
N THR A 7 8.12 -7.19 1.90
CA THR A 7 9.47 -6.80 2.29
C THR A 7 9.95 -5.60 1.47
N ILE A 8 10.98 -4.91 1.98
CA ILE A 8 11.63 -3.80 1.25
C ILE A 8 12.24 -4.31 -0.07
N GLU A 9 12.82 -5.51 -0.05
CA GLU A 9 13.38 -6.18 -1.22
C GLU A 9 12.33 -6.37 -2.33
N GLU A 10 11.18 -6.94 -1.99
CA GLU A 10 10.05 -7.12 -2.92
C GLU A 10 9.53 -5.77 -3.43
N GLY A 11 9.40 -4.78 -2.55
CA GLY A 11 8.94 -3.44 -2.92
C GLY A 11 9.86 -2.76 -3.94
N LYS A 12 11.18 -2.88 -3.77
CA LYS A 12 12.17 -2.38 -4.74
C LYS A 12 12.01 -3.03 -6.12
N ARG A 13 11.73 -4.35 -6.18
CA ARG A 13 11.50 -5.06 -7.46
C ARG A 13 10.27 -4.54 -8.21
N TRP A 14 9.30 -3.99 -7.50
CA TRP A 14 8.09 -3.37 -8.08
C TRP A 14 8.22 -1.87 -8.32
N ASN A 15 9.36 -1.26 -8.00
CA ASN A 15 9.53 0.20 -7.99
C ASN A 15 8.41 0.90 -7.19
N ILE A 16 8.10 0.36 -5.99
CA ILE A 16 6.90 0.74 -5.23
C ILE A 16 6.90 2.20 -4.74
N ASP A 17 8.07 2.81 -4.63
CA ASP A 17 8.29 4.20 -4.24
C ASP A 17 7.64 5.21 -5.19
N ARG A 18 7.32 4.81 -6.43
CA ARG A 18 6.57 5.65 -7.37
C ARG A 18 5.09 5.85 -7.00
N TYR A 19 4.53 5.03 -6.11
CA TYR A 19 3.10 5.09 -5.77
C TYR A 19 2.85 6.04 -4.58
N PRO A 20 1.66 6.69 -4.52
CA PRO A 20 1.26 7.49 -3.36
C PRO A 20 1.34 6.67 -2.08
N ASN A 21 1.87 7.27 -1.03
CA ASN A 21 2.11 6.56 0.23
C ASN A 21 1.95 7.47 1.45
N PHE A 22 1.82 6.84 2.61
CA PHE A 22 1.81 7.51 3.90
C PHE A 22 2.55 6.67 4.93
N HIS A 23 3.05 7.32 5.98
CA HIS A 23 3.74 6.63 7.05
C HIS A 23 2.81 5.63 7.75
N ARG A 24 3.36 4.48 8.19
CA ARG A 24 2.62 3.36 8.80
C ARG A 24 1.80 3.74 10.04
N SER A 25 2.11 4.86 10.70
CA SER A 25 1.37 5.37 11.86
C SER A 25 0.13 6.18 11.47
N GLY A 26 -0.05 6.50 10.19
CA GLY A 26 -1.22 7.21 9.69
C GLY A 26 -2.50 6.38 9.72
N SER A 27 -3.64 7.05 9.79
CA SER A 27 -4.95 6.39 9.83
C SER A 27 -5.33 5.81 8.47
N ILE A 28 -5.36 4.48 8.35
CA ILE A 28 -5.80 3.79 7.12
C ILE A 28 -7.26 4.15 6.79
N ILE A 29 -8.14 4.19 7.80
CA ILE A 29 -9.54 4.61 7.65
C ILE A 29 -9.61 6.03 7.11
N GLY A 30 -8.86 6.96 7.72
CA GLY A 30 -8.82 8.36 7.30
C GLY A 30 -8.29 8.52 5.88
N MET A 31 -7.22 7.80 5.53
CA MET A 31 -6.64 7.85 4.19
C MET A 31 -7.60 7.35 3.12
N LYS A 32 -8.33 6.27 3.38
CA LYS A 32 -9.36 5.77 2.45
C LYS A 32 -10.53 6.74 2.32
N ARG A 33 -11.07 7.23 3.44
CA ARG A 33 -12.23 8.13 3.44
C ARG A 33 -11.95 9.47 2.76
N LEU A 34 -10.76 10.03 2.95
CA LEU A 34 -10.44 11.40 2.52
C LEU A 34 -9.69 11.47 1.18
N TYR A 35 -8.89 10.46 0.83
CA TYR A 35 -7.95 10.56 -0.30
C TYR A 35 -8.00 9.41 -1.28
N TYR A 36 -8.07 8.16 -0.82
CA TYR A 36 -7.85 6.98 -1.68
C TYR A 36 -9.11 6.23 -2.11
N GLY A 37 -10.23 6.45 -1.43
CA GLY A 37 -11.47 5.71 -1.62
C GLY A 37 -11.52 4.39 -0.84
N GLU A 38 -12.74 3.93 -0.55
CA GLU A 38 -13.00 2.71 0.24
C GLU A 38 -12.39 1.45 -0.39
N HIS A 39 -12.35 1.39 -1.72
CA HIS A 39 -11.83 0.27 -2.49
C HIS A 39 -10.31 0.29 -2.71
N ALA A 40 -9.60 1.26 -2.12
CA ALA A 40 -8.15 1.36 -2.31
C ALA A 40 -7.42 0.07 -1.89
N LEU A 41 -6.51 -0.37 -2.76
CA LEU A 41 -5.60 -1.49 -2.52
C LEU A 41 -4.33 -0.97 -1.87
N LEU A 42 -4.09 -1.37 -0.62
CA LEU A 42 -3.00 -0.86 0.19
C LEU A 42 -2.00 -1.96 0.54
N VAL A 43 -0.72 -1.67 0.36
CA VAL A 43 0.37 -2.56 0.74
C VAL A 43 1.35 -1.82 1.66
N ARG A 44 1.62 -2.40 2.82
CA ARG A 44 2.68 -1.95 3.72
C ARG A 44 4.02 -2.52 3.26
N CYS A 45 4.99 -1.63 3.07
CA CYS A 45 6.37 -1.96 2.79
C CYS A 45 7.28 -1.13 3.71
N GLY A 46 7.97 -1.80 4.65
CA GLY A 46 8.76 -1.13 5.69
C GLY A 46 7.93 -0.19 6.58
N ASN A 47 8.29 1.10 6.56
CA ASN A 47 7.67 2.16 7.36
C ASN A 47 6.50 2.87 6.67
N TYR A 48 6.14 2.48 5.45
CA TYR A 48 5.14 3.16 4.63
C TYR A 48 4.05 2.20 4.16
N ILE A 49 2.88 2.77 3.88
CA ILE A 49 1.73 2.11 3.26
C ILE A 49 1.48 2.78 1.92
N TYR A 50 1.54 1.99 0.86
CA TYR A 50 1.45 2.43 -0.53
C TYR A 50 0.06 2.13 -1.09
N ASN A 51 -0.52 3.09 -1.80
CA ASN A 51 -1.72 2.90 -2.59
C ASN A 51 -1.35 2.34 -3.97
N VAL A 52 -1.62 1.07 -4.18
CA VAL A 52 -1.27 0.34 -5.41
C VAL A 52 -2.51 0.03 -6.25
N THR A 53 -3.58 0.82 -6.10
CA THR A 53 -4.85 0.63 -6.82
C THR A 53 -4.66 0.64 -8.34
N GLU A 54 -3.74 1.47 -8.85
CA GLU A 54 -3.39 1.54 -10.27
C GLU A 54 -2.62 0.31 -10.78
N ASN A 55 -2.07 -0.52 -9.87
CA ASN A 55 -1.44 -1.80 -10.21
C ASN A 55 -1.80 -2.89 -9.20
N PRO A 56 -3.01 -3.49 -9.32
CA PRO A 56 -3.51 -4.50 -8.39
C PRO A 56 -2.62 -5.74 -8.27
N GLN A 57 -1.78 -6.06 -9.27
CA GLN A 57 -0.89 -7.21 -9.20
C GLN A 57 0.05 -7.14 -7.99
N ILE A 58 0.51 -5.94 -7.63
CA ILE A 58 1.36 -5.71 -6.45
C ILE A 58 0.62 -6.15 -5.18
N TYR A 59 -0.66 -5.78 -5.04
CA TYR A 59 -1.49 -6.22 -3.93
C TYR A 59 -1.72 -7.74 -3.96
N HIS A 60 -1.98 -8.33 -5.11
CA HIS A 60 -2.21 -9.78 -5.20
C HIS A 60 -0.98 -10.61 -4.85
N ARG A 61 0.22 -10.15 -5.22
CA ARG A 61 1.52 -10.78 -4.90
C ARG A 61 1.98 -10.54 -3.47
N ALA A 62 1.46 -9.51 -2.79
CA ALA A 62 1.79 -9.21 -1.40
C ALA A 62 1.17 -10.23 -0.41
N HIS A 63 1.83 -10.35 0.74
CA HIS A 63 1.51 -11.28 1.81
C HIS A 63 0.46 -10.72 2.77
N LEU A 64 -0.06 -11.56 3.66
CA LEU A 64 -1.03 -11.19 4.69
C LEU A 64 -0.45 -10.30 5.80
#